data_AF-A0A975G4B5-F1
#
_entry.id   AF-A0A975G4B5-F1
#
_cell.length_a   1.000
_cell.length_b   1.000
_cell.length_c   1.000
_cell.angle_alpha   90.00
_cell.angle_beta   90.00
_cell.angle_gamma   90.00
#
_symmetry.space_group_name_H-M   'P 1'
#
loop_
_entity.id
_entity.type
_entity.pdbx_description
1 polymer ?
#
loop_
_entity_poly.entity_id
_entity_poly.type
_entity_poly.pdbx_seq_one_letter_code
_entity_poly.pdbx_strand_id
1 'polypeptide(L)'
;MIANDLRKACRAYIAAAPIEPRPCFKAQGLILGAGTVLAHVSEGEGVNSAGKDRLEALLATAYGEAIGAGTLGHTRQAVAHWSKGDHAHADLHLALSGLGPLRRPRDDSERPFLADALMEAGARSDMILSALGIAASTRGRANKFYNPGQPRVPAGNGRVSGQWASVARYLLQNLSREALLRLALIAARFSAPTVFLGVLFIPTNKTSPEEEYPVPGHPGLRVGRLVGETGWRIIYNDDQGDEQAILQQPDGTLHDPKGQIVGRVLPNGHVAIDLAAVAPDHVDEKEPRYCPAPVKDKYGGGPDSVARAYEDQVKHFVNPEAPTPSGWAVALPNPGNIAMPVTFDDCRHSTGAMIEAKGPTFTDLLRRAAKSKFLDSVDQKTLKQALNQIAAAGSREIQWYFADAEAAEHVRSLFKKFEGMSERIEIFVLPYKGPRR
;
A
#
# COMPACT_ATOMS: atom_id res chain seq x y z
N MET A 1 -6.24 -2.12 -17.57
CA MET A 1 -7.56 -1.55 -17.94
C MET A 1 -8.58 -1.59 -16.79
N ILE A 2 -8.43 -2.48 -15.80
CA ILE A 2 -9.55 -2.87 -14.92
C ILE A 2 -9.47 -2.27 -13.49
N ALA A 3 -8.27 -1.93 -13.01
CA ALA A 3 -8.12 -0.95 -11.92
C ALA A 3 -8.73 0.42 -12.32
N ASN A 4 -8.76 0.75 -13.62
CA ASN A 4 -9.45 1.93 -14.11
C ASN A 4 -10.98 1.80 -14.01
N ASP A 5 -11.55 0.60 -14.18
CA ASP A 5 -13.00 0.39 -14.08
C ASP A 5 -13.51 0.40 -12.63
N LEU A 6 -12.74 -0.16 -11.69
CA LEU A 6 -13.06 -0.06 -10.26
C LEU A 6 -12.95 1.40 -9.77
N ARG A 7 -11.88 2.10 -10.17
CA ARG A 7 -11.75 3.54 -9.94
C ARG A 7 -12.88 4.32 -10.62
N LYS A 8 -13.30 3.92 -11.82
CA LYS A 8 -14.41 4.57 -12.54
C LYS A 8 -15.74 4.37 -11.84
N ALA A 9 -16.05 3.17 -11.35
CA ALA A 9 -17.26 2.89 -10.58
C ALA A 9 -17.25 3.60 -9.22
N CYS A 10 -16.11 3.58 -8.51
CA CYS A 10 -15.93 4.32 -7.27
C CYS A 10 -16.06 5.82 -7.50
N ARG A 11 -15.42 6.37 -8.54
CA ARG A 11 -15.59 7.77 -8.96
C ARG A 11 -17.02 8.11 -9.36
N ALA A 12 -17.74 7.20 -10.02
CA ALA A 12 -19.15 7.41 -10.37
C ALA A 12 -20.02 7.50 -9.11
N TYR A 13 -19.79 6.62 -8.13
CA TYR A 13 -20.45 6.69 -6.83
C TYR A 13 -20.09 7.97 -6.06
N ILE A 14 -18.80 8.30 -5.94
CA ILE A 14 -18.30 9.52 -5.27
C ILE A 14 -18.80 10.79 -5.99
N ALA A 15 -18.99 10.75 -7.31
CA ALA A 15 -19.54 11.87 -8.06
C ALA A 15 -21.03 12.11 -7.76
N ALA A 16 -21.78 11.07 -7.42
CA ALA A 16 -23.19 11.14 -7.10
C ALA A 16 -23.48 11.31 -5.59
N ALA A 17 -22.58 10.86 -4.73
CA ALA A 17 -22.74 10.95 -3.28
C ALA A 17 -22.34 12.35 -2.75
N PRO A 18 -23.07 12.91 -1.77
CA PRO A 18 -22.58 14.06 -1.01
C PRO A 18 -21.24 13.72 -0.35
N ILE A 19 -20.26 14.61 -0.49
CA ILE A 19 -18.95 14.45 0.13
C ILE A 19 -18.95 15.24 1.43
N GLU A 20 -18.77 14.53 2.54
CA GLU A 20 -18.55 15.09 3.87
C GLU A 20 -17.04 15.30 4.06
N PRO A 21 -16.50 16.51 3.85
CA PRO A 21 -15.06 16.73 3.94
C PRO A 21 -14.55 16.59 5.37
N ARG A 22 -15.44 16.63 6.38
CA ARG A 22 -15.12 16.49 7.80
C ARG A 22 -15.94 15.34 8.38
N PRO A 23 -15.45 14.65 9.42
CA PRO A 23 -16.27 13.72 10.15
C PRO A 23 -17.51 14.45 10.69
N CYS A 24 -18.70 13.89 10.49
CA CYS A 24 -19.95 14.45 10.99
C CYS A 24 -20.92 13.33 11.36
N PHE A 25 -21.83 13.59 12.30
CA PHE A 25 -22.85 12.62 12.67
C PHE A 25 -24.09 12.74 11.79
N LYS A 26 -24.62 11.60 11.36
CA LYS A 26 -25.94 11.45 10.74
C LYS A 26 -26.70 10.30 11.41
N ALA A 27 -27.93 10.04 10.95
CA ALA A 27 -28.77 8.97 11.47
C ALA A 27 -28.06 7.59 11.49
N GLN A 28 -27.18 7.33 10.51
CA GLN A 28 -26.45 6.06 10.40
C GLN A 28 -25.24 5.94 11.35
N GLY A 29 -24.74 7.07 11.86
CA GLY A 29 -23.56 7.14 12.72
C GLY A 29 -22.58 8.23 12.31
N LEU A 30 -21.30 8.03 12.66
CA LEU A 30 -20.22 8.95 12.29
C LEU A 30 -19.83 8.71 10.83
N ILE A 31 -19.92 9.73 9.99
CA ILE A 31 -19.70 9.64 8.53
C ILE A 31 -18.50 10.51 8.13
N LEU A 32 -17.74 10.07 7.12
CA LEU A 32 -16.68 10.84 6.48
C LEU A 32 -16.64 10.54 4.97
N GLY A 33 -16.26 11.54 4.18
CA GLY A 33 -16.06 11.41 2.75
C GLY A 33 -17.35 11.13 1.98
N ALA A 34 -17.32 10.19 1.05
CA ALA A 34 -18.46 9.86 0.18
C ALA A 34 -19.49 8.96 0.90
N GLY A 35 -19.93 9.36 2.09
CA GLY A 35 -20.93 8.62 2.87
C GLY A 35 -20.39 7.40 3.63
N THR A 36 -19.07 7.23 3.73
CA THR A 36 -18.47 6.11 4.48
C THR A 36 -18.81 6.24 5.96
N VAL A 37 -19.49 5.25 6.52
CA VAL A 37 -19.83 5.20 7.94
C VAL A 37 -18.60 4.74 8.70
N LEU A 38 -17.94 5.61 9.45
CA LEU A 38 -16.76 5.28 10.26
C LEU A 38 -17.11 4.45 11.49
N ALA A 39 -18.25 4.73 12.10
CA ALA A 39 -18.78 3.99 13.23
C ALA A 39 -20.31 4.04 13.21
N HIS A 40 -20.95 2.87 13.30
CA HIS A 40 -22.39 2.78 13.44
C HIS A 40 -22.82 3.19 14.84
N VAL A 41 -24.00 3.81 14.92
CA VAL A 41 -24.65 4.12 16.18
C VAL A 41 -25.76 3.10 16.37
N SER A 42 -25.52 2.15 17.27
CA SER A 42 -26.55 1.25 17.77
C SER A 42 -27.13 1.86 19.04
N GLU A 43 -28.46 1.87 19.20
CA GLU A 43 -29.06 2.33 20.45
C GLU A 43 -28.59 1.45 21.61
N GLY A 44 -28.04 2.07 22.66
CA GLY A 44 -27.72 1.40 23.93
C GLY A 44 -26.40 0.64 24.00
N GLU A 45 -25.75 0.32 22.89
CA GLU A 45 -24.42 -0.33 22.88
C GLU A 45 -23.33 0.65 22.47
N GLY A 46 -22.41 0.96 23.39
CA GLY A 46 -21.20 1.72 23.05
C GLY A 46 -20.34 0.99 22.01
N VAL A 47 -19.31 1.66 21.47
CA VAL A 47 -18.43 1.09 20.45
C VAL A 47 -17.73 -0.18 20.99
N ASN A 48 -18.14 -1.34 20.49
CA ASN A 48 -17.50 -2.62 20.81
C ASN A 48 -16.04 -2.66 20.28
N SER A 49 -15.24 -3.65 20.72
CA SER A 49 -13.83 -3.76 20.32
C SER A 49 -13.66 -3.86 18.80
N ALA A 50 -14.54 -4.56 18.09
CA ALA A 50 -14.52 -4.66 16.64
C ALA A 50 -14.74 -3.28 15.96
N GLY A 51 -15.64 -2.47 16.50
CA GLY A 51 -15.88 -1.10 16.06
C GLY A 51 -14.70 -0.17 16.31
N LYS A 52 -13.89 -0.43 17.35
CA LYS A 52 -12.69 0.36 17.66
C LYS A 52 -11.60 0.21 16.61
N ASP A 53 -11.37 -1.01 16.12
CA ASP A 53 -10.36 -1.32 15.11
C ASP A 53 -10.81 -0.86 13.72
N ARG A 54 -12.10 -0.96 13.41
CA ARG A 54 -12.70 -0.44 12.17
C ARG A 54 -12.59 1.09 12.10
N LEU A 55 -12.98 1.79 13.16
CA LEU A 55 -12.91 3.26 13.22
C LEU A 55 -11.48 3.76 12.98
N GLU A 56 -10.50 3.14 13.64
CA GLU A 56 -9.09 3.48 13.47
C GLU A 56 -8.64 3.29 12.02
N ALA A 57 -8.94 2.13 11.44
CA ALA A 57 -8.47 1.83 10.10
C ALA A 57 -9.14 2.68 9.02
N LEU A 58 -10.43 3.00 9.16
CA LEU A 58 -11.11 3.90 8.20
C LEU A 58 -10.61 5.34 8.30
N LEU A 59 -10.41 5.86 9.52
CA LEU A 59 -9.81 7.18 9.70
C LEU A 59 -8.38 7.21 9.14
N ALA A 60 -7.54 6.24 9.51
CA ALA A 60 -6.17 6.19 9.04
C ALA A 60 -6.09 6.09 7.51
N THR A 61 -6.99 5.31 6.90
CA THR A 61 -7.10 5.21 5.44
C THR A 61 -7.53 6.54 4.81
N ALA A 62 -8.47 7.26 5.43
CA ALA A 62 -8.95 8.56 4.95
C ALA A 62 -7.85 9.62 4.95
N TYR A 63 -7.09 9.72 6.05
CA TYR A 63 -6.02 10.71 6.19
C TYR A 63 -4.70 10.25 5.57
N GLY A 64 -4.57 8.96 5.25
CA GLY A 64 -3.36 8.37 4.69
C GLY A 64 -2.22 8.24 5.71
N GLU A 65 -2.53 8.30 7.00
CA GLU A 65 -1.55 8.27 8.09
C GLU A 65 -2.15 7.63 9.34
N ALA A 66 -1.30 7.23 10.28
CA ALA A 66 -1.75 6.62 11.52
C ALA A 66 -2.41 7.66 12.43
N ILE A 67 -3.55 7.33 13.05
CA ILE A 67 -4.29 8.28 13.88
C ILE A 67 -3.73 8.28 15.30
N GLY A 68 -3.43 9.47 15.83
CA GLY A 68 -2.93 9.64 17.19
C GLY A 68 -3.92 9.11 18.24
N ALA A 69 -3.40 8.52 19.32
CA ALA A 69 -4.23 7.90 20.37
C ALA A 69 -5.22 8.89 21.01
N GLY A 70 -4.84 10.16 21.17
CA GLY A 70 -5.72 11.22 21.69
C GLY A 70 -6.88 11.53 20.73
N THR A 71 -6.58 11.75 19.45
CA THR A 71 -7.59 11.93 18.38
C THR A 71 -8.57 10.77 18.32
N LEU A 72 -8.06 9.54 18.35
CA LEU A 72 -8.88 8.33 18.33
C LEU A 72 -9.72 8.18 19.61
N GLY A 73 -9.16 8.53 20.76
CA GLY A 73 -9.85 8.55 22.05
C GLY A 73 -11.05 9.52 22.04
N HIS A 74 -10.84 10.75 21.61
CA HIS A 74 -11.91 11.74 21.48
C HIS A 74 -12.96 11.34 20.44
N THR A 75 -12.55 10.78 19.29
CA THR A 75 -13.51 10.31 18.28
C THR A 75 -14.37 9.17 18.82
N ARG A 76 -13.80 8.24 19.60
CA ARG A 76 -14.56 7.17 20.27
C ARG A 76 -15.55 7.71 21.31
N GLN A 77 -15.14 8.71 22.10
CA GLN A 77 -16.05 9.39 23.04
C GLN A 77 -17.18 10.11 22.30
N ALA A 78 -16.88 10.76 21.18
CA ALA A 78 -17.90 11.40 20.35
C ALA A 78 -18.98 10.39 19.94
N VAL A 79 -18.58 9.23 19.41
CA VAL A 79 -19.52 8.16 19.02
C VAL A 79 -20.32 7.65 20.22
N ALA A 80 -19.69 7.49 21.38
CA ALA A 80 -20.34 6.99 22.60
C ALA A 80 -21.35 7.98 23.21
N HIS A 81 -21.12 9.30 23.10
CA HIS A 81 -22.12 10.30 23.52
C HIS A 81 -23.26 10.40 22.51
N TRP A 82 -22.95 10.34 21.21
CA TRP A 82 -23.98 10.33 20.18
C TRP A 82 -24.93 9.13 20.34
N SER A 83 -24.42 7.94 20.63
CA SER A 83 -25.25 6.74 20.86
C SER A 83 -26.13 6.79 22.11
N LYS A 84 -25.91 7.77 22.99
CA LYS A 84 -26.74 8.04 24.19
C LYS A 84 -27.74 9.19 23.97
N GLY A 85 -27.77 9.79 22.77
CA GLY A 85 -28.58 10.98 22.48
C GLY A 85 -27.98 12.30 23.00
N ASP A 86 -26.74 12.27 23.48
CA ASP A 86 -26.04 13.46 24.01
C ASP A 86 -25.24 14.15 22.90
N HIS A 87 -25.97 14.79 21.97
CA HIS A 87 -25.40 15.38 20.76
C HIS A 87 -24.40 16.50 21.06
N ALA A 88 -24.63 17.30 22.12
CA ALA A 88 -23.75 18.40 22.48
C ALA A 88 -22.34 17.91 22.90
N HIS A 89 -22.26 16.88 23.74
CA HIS A 89 -20.97 16.29 24.11
C HIS A 89 -20.34 15.51 22.95
N ALA A 90 -21.15 14.90 22.10
CA ALA A 90 -20.66 14.24 20.90
C ALA A 90 -19.92 15.24 19.98
N ASP A 91 -20.53 16.39 19.70
CA ASP A 91 -19.95 17.45 18.88
C ASP A 91 -18.70 18.07 19.53
N LEU A 92 -18.72 18.29 20.86
CA LEU A 92 -17.56 18.76 21.60
C LEU A 92 -16.37 17.78 21.47
N HIS A 93 -16.61 16.49 21.68
CA HIS A 93 -15.56 15.49 21.53
C HIS A 93 -15.08 15.34 20.09
N LEU A 94 -15.97 15.50 19.11
CA LEU A 94 -15.57 15.49 17.71
C LEU A 94 -14.68 16.69 17.38
N ALA A 95 -14.99 17.87 17.90
CA ALA A 95 -14.13 19.05 17.78
C ALA A 95 -12.76 18.84 18.47
N LEU A 96 -12.75 18.28 19.68
CA LEU A 96 -11.52 17.99 20.44
C LEU A 96 -10.66 16.90 19.81
N SER A 97 -11.20 16.08 18.90
CA SER A 97 -10.41 15.09 18.16
C SER A 97 -9.31 15.74 17.30
N GLY A 98 -9.50 17.01 16.90
CA GLY A 98 -8.58 17.71 16.01
C GLY A 98 -8.60 17.19 14.56
N LEU A 99 -9.57 16.35 14.21
CA LEU A 99 -9.74 15.88 12.83
C LEU A 99 -10.15 17.05 11.94
N GLY A 100 -9.20 17.52 11.12
CA GLY A 100 -9.44 18.54 10.11
C GLY A 100 -10.27 18.02 8.93
N PRO A 101 -10.58 18.87 7.95
CA PRO A 101 -11.14 18.39 6.69
C PRO A 101 -10.13 17.50 5.93
N LEU A 102 -10.63 16.58 5.11
CA LEU A 102 -9.85 15.86 4.10
C LEU A 102 -9.11 16.87 3.22
N ARG A 103 -7.81 16.63 2.96
CA ARG A 103 -6.96 17.55 2.18
C ARG A 103 -7.46 17.69 0.75
N ARG A 104 -7.90 16.58 0.15
CA ARG A 104 -8.52 16.50 -1.18
C ARG A 104 -9.83 15.74 -1.06
N PRO A 105 -10.95 16.39 -0.70
CA PRO A 105 -12.19 15.70 -0.34
C PRO A 105 -12.67 14.66 -1.36
N ARG A 106 -12.51 14.88 -2.67
CA ARG A 106 -12.88 13.89 -3.69
C ARG A 106 -11.95 12.67 -3.71
N ASP A 107 -10.64 12.91 -3.78
CA ASP A 107 -9.66 11.82 -3.91
C ASP A 107 -9.46 11.05 -2.60
N ASP A 108 -9.47 11.76 -1.47
CA ASP A 108 -9.25 11.16 -0.15
C ASP A 108 -10.49 10.40 0.34
N SER A 109 -11.69 10.69 -0.18
CA SER A 109 -12.92 9.93 0.10
C SER A 109 -12.94 8.54 -0.51
N GLU A 110 -12.18 8.30 -1.58
CA GLU A 110 -12.13 6.99 -2.26
C GLU A 110 -11.52 5.91 -1.36
N ARG A 111 -10.47 6.26 -0.60
CA ARG A 111 -9.75 5.29 0.22
C ARG A 111 -10.60 4.70 1.37
N PRO A 112 -11.24 5.49 2.25
CA PRO A 112 -12.04 4.94 3.33
C PRO A 112 -13.27 4.20 2.79
N PHE A 113 -13.84 4.61 1.66
CA PHE A 113 -14.91 3.87 1.00
C PHE A 113 -14.45 2.47 0.55
N LEU A 114 -13.29 2.38 -0.09
CA LEU A 114 -12.73 1.09 -0.50
C LEU A 114 -12.32 0.22 0.70
N ALA A 115 -11.72 0.82 1.72
CA ALA A 115 -11.36 0.12 2.95
C ALA A 115 -12.58 -0.39 3.70
N ASP A 116 -13.67 0.38 3.76
CA ASP A 116 -14.93 -0.06 4.34
C ASP A 116 -15.49 -1.26 3.57
N ALA A 117 -15.58 -1.14 2.24
CA ALA A 117 -16.03 -2.25 1.40
C ALA A 117 -15.19 -3.52 1.59
N LEU A 118 -13.87 -3.38 1.81
CA LEU A 118 -12.97 -4.50 2.11
C LEU A 118 -13.20 -5.06 3.52
N MET A 119 -13.36 -4.23 4.56
CA MET A 119 -13.61 -4.68 5.93
C MET A 119 -14.93 -5.41 6.05
N GLU A 120 -15.96 -4.84 5.45
CA GLU A 120 -17.24 -5.50 5.38
C GLU A 120 -17.18 -6.78 4.53
N ALA A 121 -16.22 -6.85 3.59
CA ALA A 121 -15.86 -8.08 2.89
C ALA A 121 -14.94 -9.02 3.70
N GLY A 122 -14.87 -8.86 5.02
CA GLY A 122 -14.13 -9.74 5.93
C GLY A 122 -12.63 -9.46 6.02
N ALA A 123 -12.10 -8.46 5.30
CA ALA A 123 -10.71 -8.06 5.50
C ALA A 123 -10.53 -7.48 6.90
N ARG A 124 -9.49 -7.92 7.61
CA ARG A 124 -9.22 -7.40 8.95
C ARG A 124 -8.65 -5.98 8.84
N SER A 125 -9.02 -5.09 9.77
CA SER A 125 -8.54 -3.71 9.82
C SER A 125 -7.00 -3.61 9.77
N ASP A 126 -6.30 -4.51 10.47
CA ASP A 126 -4.83 -4.53 10.52
C ASP A 126 -4.19 -4.94 9.19
N MET A 127 -4.88 -5.77 8.41
CA MET A 127 -4.46 -6.18 7.07
C MET A 127 -4.57 -5.02 6.07
N ILE A 128 -5.64 -4.23 6.14
CA ILE A 128 -5.83 -3.05 5.29
C ILE A 128 -4.75 -2.01 5.61
N LEU A 129 -4.52 -1.73 6.89
CA LEU A 129 -3.47 -0.79 7.31
C LEU A 129 -2.08 -1.27 6.86
N SER A 130 -1.78 -2.55 7.04
CA SER A 130 -0.53 -3.14 6.56
C SER A 130 -0.39 -3.03 5.04
N ALA A 131 -1.47 -3.24 4.27
CA ALA A 131 -1.45 -3.14 2.82
C ALA A 131 -1.26 -1.69 2.33
N LEU A 132 -1.65 -0.71 3.14
CA LEU A 132 -1.43 0.72 2.86
C LEU A 132 -0.08 1.22 3.38
N GLY A 133 0.73 0.38 4.02
CA GLY A 133 1.97 0.80 4.67
C GLY A 133 1.76 1.68 5.91
N ILE A 134 0.52 1.79 6.42
CA ILE A 134 0.20 2.59 7.59
C ILE A 134 0.50 1.76 8.84
N ALA A 135 1.55 2.13 9.57
CA ALA A 135 1.87 1.50 10.84
C ALA A 135 0.72 1.74 11.84
N ALA A 136 0.10 0.67 12.36
CA ALA A 136 -0.95 0.79 13.37
C ALA A 136 -0.40 1.55 14.59
N SER A 137 -0.96 2.73 14.87
CA SER A 137 -0.36 3.72 15.79
C SER A 137 -0.35 3.30 17.26
N THR A 138 -0.91 2.14 17.62
CA THR A 138 -1.08 1.79 19.05
C THR A 138 -0.93 0.31 19.44
N ARG A 139 -0.31 -0.56 18.63
CA ARG A 139 0.18 -1.84 19.20
C ARG A 139 1.56 -1.63 19.81
N GLY A 140 1.58 -1.58 21.15
CA GLY A 140 2.76 -1.28 21.96
C GLY A 140 4.04 -2.00 21.52
N ARG A 141 5.15 -1.28 21.71
CA ARG A 141 6.55 -1.71 21.75
C ARG A 141 6.79 -3.23 21.67
N ALA A 142 7.54 -3.62 20.65
CA ALA A 142 8.61 -4.63 20.71
C ALA A 142 8.28 -6.13 20.79
N ASN A 143 7.10 -6.62 20.36
CA ASN A 143 6.94 -8.07 20.13
C ASN A 143 5.96 -8.37 18.98
N LYS A 144 6.35 -9.30 18.10
CA LYS A 144 5.58 -9.96 17.02
C LYS A 144 5.81 -9.46 15.58
N PHE A 145 7.02 -9.67 15.05
CA PHE A 145 7.17 -10.02 13.62
C PHE A 145 7.31 -11.53 13.40
N TYR A 146 7.36 -12.33 14.47
CA TYR A 146 7.28 -13.79 14.43
C TYR A 146 5.95 -14.27 15.02
N ASN A 147 5.08 -14.83 14.17
CA ASN A 147 3.90 -15.59 14.60
C ASN A 147 4.04 -17.02 14.04
N PRO A 148 4.34 -18.03 14.88
CA PRO A 148 4.56 -19.41 14.44
C PRO A 148 3.31 -20.09 13.86
N GLY A 149 2.12 -19.51 14.03
CA GLY A 149 0.88 -20.01 13.44
C GLY A 149 0.56 -19.45 12.05
N GLN A 150 1.38 -18.56 11.48
CA GLN A 150 1.16 -18.09 10.11
C GLN A 150 1.68 -19.12 9.11
N PRO A 151 0.89 -19.51 8.09
CA PRO A 151 1.35 -20.44 7.07
C PRO A 151 2.53 -19.85 6.30
N ARG A 152 3.62 -20.61 6.27
CA ARG A 152 4.87 -20.31 5.55
C ARG A 152 5.05 -21.34 4.45
N VAL A 153 5.84 -20.99 3.44
CA VAL A 153 6.38 -21.99 2.52
C VAL A 153 7.21 -22.99 3.34
N PRO A 154 6.81 -24.28 3.43
CA PRO A 154 7.60 -25.29 4.14
C PRO A 154 8.90 -25.57 3.39
N ALA A 155 9.94 -25.97 4.13
CA ALA A 155 11.18 -26.42 3.50
C ALA A 155 10.91 -27.59 2.55
N GLY A 156 11.52 -27.56 1.35
CA GLY A 156 11.40 -28.63 0.35
C GLY A 156 10.38 -28.41 -0.77
N ASN A 157 9.73 -27.25 -0.85
CA ASN A 157 8.71 -26.95 -1.89
C ASN A 157 9.26 -26.20 -3.13
N GLY A 158 10.58 -26.24 -3.38
CA GLY A 158 11.23 -25.56 -4.51
C GLY A 158 11.27 -24.02 -4.43
N ARG A 159 10.65 -23.40 -3.42
CA ARG A 159 10.67 -21.94 -3.14
C ARG A 159 11.46 -21.64 -1.87
N VAL A 160 11.92 -20.40 -1.70
CA VAL A 160 12.66 -19.96 -0.50
C VAL A 160 11.78 -20.13 0.75
N SER A 161 12.23 -20.98 1.68
CA SER A 161 11.52 -21.27 2.93
C SER A 161 11.33 -20.01 3.78
N GLY A 162 10.17 -19.85 4.41
CA GLY A 162 9.89 -18.69 5.28
C GLY A 162 9.25 -17.49 4.57
N GLN A 163 9.07 -17.54 3.25
CA GLN A 163 8.21 -16.58 2.55
C GLN A 163 6.76 -16.66 3.02
N TRP A 164 6.09 -15.51 3.02
CA TRP A 164 4.65 -15.42 3.32
C TRP A 164 3.88 -16.16 2.24
N ALA A 165 2.91 -17.00 2.63
CA ALA A 165 1.88 -17.42 1.68
C ALA A 165 1.17 -16.17 1.15
N SER A 166 0.89 -16.13 -0.16
CA SER A 166 0.22 -14.99 -0.81
C SER A 166 -1.03 -14.58 -0.03
N VAL A 167 -1.19 -13.26 0.15
CA VAL A 167 -2.36 -12.64 0.80
C VAL A 167 -3.68 -13.15 0.20
N ALA A 168 -3.70 -13.35 -1.12
CA ALA A 168 -4.80 -13.91 -1.89
C ALA A 168 -5.28 -15.27 -1.36
N ARG A 169 -4.35 -16.18 -1.03
CA ARG A 169 -4.69 -17.54 -0.56
C ARG A 169 -5.38 -17.52 0.79
N TYR A 170 -4.86 -16.73 1.72
CA TYR A 170 -5.44 -16.61 3.05
C TYR A 170 -6.84 -15.98 2.99
N LEU A 171 -7.02 -14.97 2.13
CA LEU A 171 -8.32 -14.37 1.87
C LEU A 171 -9.30 -15.45 1.41
N LEU A 172 -9.03 -16.14 0.29
CA LEU A 172 -10.01 -17.05 -0.35
C LEU A 172 -10.38 -18.30 0.48
N GLN A 173 -9.54 -18.70 1.43
CA GLN A 173 -9.79 -19.87 2.28
C GLN A 173 -10.77 -19.58 3.44
N ASN A 174 -10.76 -18.36 4.00
CA ASN A 174 -11.45 -18.05 5.26
C ASN A 174 -12.48 -16.91 5.15
N LEU A 175 -13.03 -16.65 3.95
CA LEU A 175 -14.07 -15.63 3.79
C LEU A 175 -15.38 -16.10 4.43
N SER A 176 -16.02 -15.21 5.20
CA SER A 176 -17.42 -15.36 5.59
C SER A 176 -18.34 -15.32 4.35
N ARG A 177 -19.61 -15.70 4.52
CA ARG A 177 -20.60 -15.65 3.45
C ARG A 177 -20.82 -14.22 2.93
N GLU A 178 -20.83 -13.26 3.84
CA GLU A 178 -20.95 -11.82 3.55
C GLU A 178 -19.72 -11.31 2.79
N ALA A 179 -18.53 -11.76 3.20
CA ALA A 179 -17.28 -11.49 2.52
C ALA A 179 -17.28 -12.01 1.07
N LEU A 180 -17.77 -13.23 0.88
CA LEU A 180 -17.94 -13.81 -0.45
C LEU A 180 -18.93 -13.02 -1.30
N LEU A 181 -20.07 -12.58 -0.75
CA LEU A 181 -21.05 -11.77 -1.48
C LEU A 181 -20.47 -10.42 -1.93
N ARG A 182 -19.61 -9.81 -1.12
CA ARG A 182 -19.00 -8.51 -1.45
C ARG A 182 -17.81 -8.65 -2.41
N LEU A 183 -17.01 -9.71 -2.25
CA LEU A 183 -16.02 -10.08 -3.25
C LEU A 183 -16.71 -10.40 -4.58
N ALA A 184 -17.89 -11.02 -4.55
CA ALA A 184 -18.74 -11.21 -5.72
C ALA A 184 -19.17 -9.86 -6.33
N LEU A 185 -19.56 -8.86 -5.52
CA LEU A 185 -19.86 -7.51 -6.03
C LEU A 185 -18.66 -6.84 -6.69
N ILE A 186 -17.44 -7.04 -6.17
CA ILE A 186 -16.20 -6.58 -6.83
C ILE A 186 -16.00 -7.33 -8.14
N ALA A 187 -16.08 -8.66 -8.12
CA ALA A 187 -15.88 -9.52 -9.27
C ALA A 187 -16.90 -9.23 -10.39
N ALA A 188 -18.16 -8.94 -10.03
CA ALA A 188 -19.25 -8.59 -10.96
C ALA A 188 -18.93 -7.37 -11.84
N ARG A 189 -17.94 -6.55 -11.45
CA ARG A 189 -17.50 -5.37 -12.21
C ARG A 189 -16.58 -5.76 -13.37
N PHE A 190 -16.12 -7.00 -13.43
CA PHE A 190 -15.20 -7.48 -14.45
C PHE A 190 -15.97 -8.25 -15.52
N SER A 191 -15.94 -7.75 -16.75
CA SER A 191 -16.58 -8.42 -17.89
C SER A 191 -15.66 -9.39 -18.64
N ALA A 192 -14.40 -9.52 -18.19
CA ALA A 192 -13.37 -10.40 -18.71
C ALA A 192 -12.44 -10.86 -17.56
N PRO A 193 -11.63 -11.93 -17.75
CA PRO A 193 -10.63 -12.33 -16.77
C PRO A 193 -9.72 -11.16 -16.38
N THR A 194 -9.45 -11.01 -15.08
CA THR A 194 -8.79 -9.82 -14.51
C THR A 194 -7.90 -10.20 -13.35
N VAL A 195 -6.63 -9.75 -13.35
CA VAL A 195 -5.79 -9.82 -12.15
C VAL A 195 -5.90 -8.51 -11.35
N PHE A 196 -6.22 -8.63 -10.06
CA PHE A 196 -6.26 -7.51 -9.12
C PHE A 196 -5.71 -7.97 -7.77
N LEU A 197 -4.64 -7.32 -7.30
CA LEU A 197 -3.95 -7.64 -6.04
C LEU A 197 -3.53 -9.13 -5.97
N GLY A 198 -3.00 -9.69 -7.06
CA GLY A 198 -2.61 -11.10 -7.15
C GLY A 198 -3.75 -12.11 -7.22
N VAL A 199 -5.01 -11.65 -7.28
CA VAL A 199 -6.19 -12.50 -7.48
C VAL A 199 -6.70 -12.36 -8.91
N LEU A 200 -6.78 -13.48 -9.63
CA LEU A 200 -7.42 -13.61 -10.94
C LEU A 200 -8.93 -13.82 -10.77
N PHE A 201 -9.72 -12.84 -11.18
CA PHE A 201 -11.18 -12.90 -11.23
C PHE A 201 -11.66 -13.29 -12.63
N ILE A 202 -12.56 -14.26 -12.74
CA ILE A 202 -13.07 -14.81 -14.00
C ILE A 202 -14.60 -14.76 -13.99
N PRO A 203 -15.24 -14.05 -14.95
CA PRO A 203 -16.69 -14.02 -15.07
C PRO A 203 -17.22 -15.31 -15.72
N THR A 204 -18.12 -16.03 -15.05
CA THR A 204 -18.69 -17.29 -15.58
C THR A 204 -19.88 -17.13 -16.50
N ASN A 205 -20.57 -15.99 -16.44
CA ASN A 205 -21.76 -15.72 -17.25
C ASN A 205 -21.45 -15.52 -18.74
N LYS A 206 -20.18 -15.47 -19.10
CA LYS A 206 -19.70 -15.34 -20.49
C LYS A 206 -18.76 -16.47 -20.90
N THR A 207 -18.42 -17.40 -20.01
CA THR A 207 -17.52 -18.50 -20.35
C THR A 207 -18.29 -19.64 -21.00
N SER A 208 -18.18 -19.78 -22.32
CA SER A 208 -18.58 -21.03 -22.97
C SER A 208 -17.66 -22.15 -22.46
N PRO A 209 -18.16 -23.38 -22.20
CA PRO A 209 -17.34 -24.49 -21.73
C PRO A 209 -16.19 -24.89 -22.66
N GLU A 210 -16.12 -24.32 -23.86
CA GLU A 210 -15.08 -24.58 -24.87
C GLU A 210 -14.18 -23.37 -25.14
N GLU A 211 -14.46 -22.22 -24.54
CA GLU A 211 -13.69 -21.00 -24.78
C GLU A 211 -12.58 -20.80 -23.74
N GLU A 212 -11.35 -20.69 -24.25
CA GLU A 212 -10.16 -20.31 -23.50
C GLU A 212 -9.93 -18.79 -23.58
N TYR A 213 -9.96 -18.12 -22.43
CA TYR A 213 -9.79 -16.68 -22.34
C TYR A 213 -8.35 -16.31 -21.99
N PRO A 214 -7.69 -15.42 -22.76
CA PRO A 214 -6.39 -14.90 -22.37
C PRO A 214 -6.51 -14.05 -21.10
N VAL A 215 -5.54 -14.15 -20.20
CA VAL A 215 -5.47 -13.32 -19.00
C VAL A 215 -4.73 -12.01 -19.32
N PRO A 216 -5.41 -10.84 -19.28
CA PRO A 216 -4.79 -9.58 -19.65
C PRO A 216 -3.57 -9.24 -18.78
N GLY A 217 -2.45 -8.91 -19.40
CA GLY A 217 -1.19 -8.57 -18.71
C GLY A 217 -0.30 -9.77 -18.41
N HIS A 218 -0.74 -11.00 -18.67
CA HIS A 218 0.04 -12.23 -18.47
C HIS A 218 0.10 -13.01 -19.79
N PRO A 219 1.04 -12.67 -20.70
CA PRO A 219 1.21 -13.36 -21.97
C PRO A 219 1.38 -14.87 -21.76
N GLY A 220 0.70 -15.66 -22.60
CA GLY A 220 0.73 -17.13 -22.52
C GLY A 220 -0.19 -17.74 -21.48
N LEU A 221 -0.73 -16.96 -20.54
CA LEU A 221 -1.70 -17.46 -19.57
C LEU A 221 -3.12 -17.42 -20.15
N ARG A 222 -3.78 -18.57 -20.16
CA ARG A 222 -5.18 -18.70 -20.56
C ARG A 222 -5.97 -19.45 -19.50
N VAL A 223 -7.27 -19.17 -19.43
CA VAL A 223 -8.18 -19.87 -18.54
C VAL A 223 -9.40 -20.36 -19.32
N GLY A 224 -9.74 -21.62 -19.14
CA GLY A 224 -10.91 -22.26 -19.73
C GLY A 224 -11.73 -22.98 -18.66
N ARG A 225 -12.94 -23.35 -19.02
CA ARG A 225 -13.77 -24.27 -18.23
C ARG A 225 -13.75 -25.63 -18.91
N LEU A 226 -13.86 -26.73 -18.17
CA LEU A 226 -13.96 -28.07 -18.77
C LEU A 226 -15.41 -28.33 -19.20
N VAL A 227 -15.59 -28.90 -20.40
CA VAL A 227 -16.91 -29.24 -20.96
C VAL A 227 -17.57 -30.31 -20.09
N GLY A 228 -18.80 -30.05 -19.63
CA GLY A 228 -19.57 -31.00 -18.82
C GLY A 228 -19.10 -31.14 -17.37
N GLU A 229 -18.09 -30.37 -16.94
CA GLU A 229 -17.51 -30.46 -15.60
C GLU A 229 -17.59 -29.12 -14.84
N THR A 230 -17.49 -29.20 -13.51
CA THR A 230 -17.28 -28.03 -12.64
C THR A 230 -15.82 -27.59 -12.61
N GLY A 231 -14.94 -28.28 -13.33
CA GLY A 231 -13.51 -28.01 -13.38
C GLY A 231 -13.14 -26.78 -14.23
N TRP A 232 -12.05 -26.15 -13.81
CA TRP A 232 -11.37 -25.06 -14.50
C TRP A 232 -10.04 -25.56 -15.02
N ARG A 233 -9.60 -25.01 -16.14
CA ARG A 233 -8.31 -25.30 -16.75
C ARG A 233 -7.51 -24.01 -16.78
N ILE A 234 -6.31 -24.00 -16.20
CA ILE A 234 -5.35 -22.93 -16.41
C ILE A 234 -4.25 -23.48 -17.30
N ILE A 235 -4.04 -22.78 -18.42
CA ILE A 235 -3.12 -23.19 -19.48
C ILE A 235 -1.99 -22.17 -19.51
N TYR A 236 -0.75 -22.67 -19.47
CA TYR A 236 0.45 -21.87 -19.65
C TYR A 236 1.04 -22.20 -21.02
N ASN A 237 1.18 -21.20 -21.88
CA ASN A 237 2.06 -21.32 -23.03
C ASN A 237 3.49 -20.99 -22.59
N ASP A 238 4.11 -21.89 -21.85
CA ASP A 238 5.56 -22.03 -21.93
C ASP A 238 5.93 -22.86 -23.17
N ASP A 239 7.21 -23.02 -23.46
CA ASP A 239 7.69 -23.82 -24.61
C ASP A 239 7.27 -25.30 -24.52
N GLN A 240 6.66 -25.75 -23.41
CA GLN A 240 6.20 -27.11 -23.15
C GLN A 240 4.67 -27.26 -23.20
N GLY A 241 3.92 -26.17 -23.09
CA GLY A 241 2.46 -26.16 -23.12
C GLY A 241 1.84 -26.74 -21.84
N ASP A 242 2.46 -26.51 -20.68
CA ASP A 242 2.00 -27.09 -19.42
C ASP A 242 0.56 -26.65 -19.07
N GLU A 243 -0.27 -27.64 -18.72
CA GLU A 243 -1.67 -27.46 -18.35
C GLU A 243 -1.88 -27.86 -16.88
N GLN A 244 -2.56 -27.00 -16.13
CA GLN A 244 -2.98 -27.30 -14.76
C GLN A 244 -4.50 -27.35 -14.67
N ALA A 245 -5.01 -28.55 -14.37
CA ALA A 245 -6.41 -28.74 -14.02
C ALA A 245 -6.68 -28.26 -12.59
N ILE A 246 -7.74 -27.49 -12.41
CA ILE A 246 -8.22 -27.01 -11.12
C ILE A 246 -9.65 -27.51 -10.93
N LEU A 247 -9.86 -28.31 -9.89
CA LEU A 247 -11.15 -28.95 -9.64
C LEU A 247 -11.96 -28.13 -8.64
N GLN A 248 -13.20 -27.83 -9.00
CA GLN A 248 -14.16 -27.23 -8.10
C GLN A 248 -14.80 -28.30 -7.21
N GLN A 249 -14.73 -28.10 -5.89
CA GLN A 249 -15.40 -28.91 -4.88
C GLN A 249 -16.87 -28.47 -4.68
N PRO A 250 -17.72 -29.32 -4.08
CA PRO A 250 -19.12 -28.99 -3.82
C PRO A 250 -19.35 -27.72 -2.98
N ASP A 251 -18.38 -27.36 -2.15
CA ASP A 251 -18.42 -26.14 -1.32
C ASP A 251 -17.98 -24.86 -2.08
N GLY A 252 -17.68 -24.99 -3.37
CA GLY A 252 -17.24 -23.92 -4.26
C GLY A 252 -15.75 -23.60 -4.17
N THR A 253 -14.95 -24.29 -3.35
CA THR A 253 -13.50 -24.12 -3.35
C THR A 253 -12.87 -24.74 -4.59
N LEU A 254 -11.75 -24.18 -5.03
CA LEU A 254 -10.99 -24.64 -6.17
C LEU A 254 -9.66 -25.23 -5.72
N HIS A 255 -9.38 -26.47 -6.12
CA HIS A 255 -8.20 -27.22 -5.72
C HIS A 255 -7.27 -27.50 -6.89
N ASP A 256 -5.97 -27.36 -6.68
CA ASP A 256 -4.96 -27.84 -7.62
C ASP A 256 -4.82 -29.38 -7.59
N PRO A 257 -4.03 -30.01 -8.49
CA PRO A 257 -3.81 -31.46 -8.50
C PRO A 257 -3.17 -32.02 -7.22
N LYS A 258 -2.57 -31.15 -6.39
CA LYS A 258 -1.99 -31.51 -5.08
C LYS A 258 -3.02 -31.37 -3.95
N GLY A 259 -4.26 -31.02 -4.26
CA GLY A 259 -5.34 -30.82 -3.29
C GLY A 259 -5.27 -29.49 -2.53
N GLN A 260 -4.42 -28.54 -2.92
CA GLN A 260 -4.32 -27.23 -2.26
C GLN A 260 -5.42 -26.31 -2.76
N ILE A 261 -6.06 -25.55 -1.85
CA ILE A 261 -7.03 -24.52 -2.24
C ILE A 261 -6.29 -23.37 -2.91
N VAL A 262 -6.58 -23.17 -4.19
CA VAL A 262 -6.00 -22.12 -5.03
C VAL A 262 -7.03 -21.07 -5.43
N GLY A 263 -8.31 -21.29 -5.17
CA GLY A 263 -9.35 -20.34 -5.53
C GLY A 263 -10.72 -20.68 -4.94
N ARG A 264 -11.75 -19.94 -5.37
CA ARG A 264 -13.14 -20.17 -4.97
C ARG A 264 -14.13 -19.58 -5.99
N VAL A 265 -15.26 -20.25 -6.16
CA VAL A 265 -16.44 -19.73 -6.86
C VAL A 265 -17.23 -18.82 -5.91
N LEU A 266 -17.48 -17.61 -6.37
CA LEU A 266 -18.18 -16.56 -5.66
C LEU A 266 -19.70 -16.72 -5.84
N PRO A 267 -20.53 -16.21 -4.91
CA PRO A 267 -21.98 -16.34 -4.96
C PRO A 267 -22.66 -15.82 -6.25
N ASN A 268 -22.05 -14.86 -6.95
CA ASN A 268 -22.55 -14.38 -8.25
C ASN A 268 -22.07 -15.22 -9.45
N GLY A 269 -21.52 -16.40 -9.17
CA GLY A 269 -20.95 -17.32 -10.14
C GLY A 269 -19.53 -16.99 -10.57
N HIS A 270 -18.96 -15.80 -10.28
CA HIS A 270 -17.59 -15.49 -10.69
C HIS A 270 -16.59 -16.39 -9.98
N VAL A 271 -15.38 -16.50 -10.51
CA VAL A 271 -14.32 -17.29 -9.90
C VAL A 271 -13.16 -16.40 -9.51
N ALA A 272 -12.60 -16.61 -8.33
CA ALA A 272 -11.41 -15.92 -7.85
C ALA A 272 -10.30 -16.94 -7.60
N ILE A 273 -9.14 -16.76 -8.22
CA ILE A 273 -7.98 -17.66 -8.16
C ILE A 273 -6.76 -16.88 -7.68
N ASP A 274 -6.01 -17.42 -6.72
CA ASP A 274 -4.71 -16.91 -6.33
C ASP A 274 -3.70 -17.20 -7.44
N LEU A 275 -3.29 -16.16 -8.17
CA LEU A 275 -2.43 -16.32 -9.34
C LEU A 275 -1.06 -16.91 -8.96
N ALA A 276 -0.54 -16.59 -7.77
CA ALA A 276 0.72 -17.10 -7.28
C ALA A 276 0.70 -18.58 -6.87
N ALA A 277 -0.51 -19.15 -6.70
CA ALA A 277 -0.68 -20.57 -6.43
C ALA A 277 -0.66 -21.42 -7.71
N VAL A 278 -1.25 -20.89 -8.77
CA VAL A 278 -1.46 -21.62 -10.02
C VAL A 278 -0.33 -21.33 -11.00
N ALA A 279 0.03 -20.07 -11.15
CA ALA A 279 0.91 -19.57 -12.20
C ALA A 279 2.12 -18.83 -11.59
N PRO A 280 2.93 -19.47 -10.74
CA PRO A 280 3.97 -18.77 -9.99
C PRO A 280 4.97 -18.05 -10.89
N ASP A 281 5.27 -18.58 -12.08
CA ASP A 281 6.20 -17.98 -13.04
C ASP A 281 5.56 -16.86 -13.88
N HIS A 282 4.21 -16.81 -13.93
CA HIS A 282 3.46 -15.72 -14.55
C HIS A 282 3.06 -14.63 -13.56
N VAL A 283 3.23 -14.85 -12.26
CA VAL A 283 3.34 -13.74 -11.32
C VAL A 283 4.68 -13.10 -11.62
N ASP A 284 4.66 -12.14 -12.56
CA ASP A 284 5.83 -11.35 -12.86
C ASP A 284 6.36 -10.85 -11.52
N GLU A 285 7.59 -11.19 -11.14
CA GLU A 285 8.16 -10.64 -9.91
C GLU A 285 8.24 -9.10 -10.01
N LYS A 286 7.97 -8.51 -11.19
CA LYS A 286 7.79 -7.09 -11.47
C LYS A 286 6.34 -6.58 -11.33
N GLU A 287 5.37 -7.42 -10.94
CA GLU A 287 4.13 -6.95 -10.29
C GLU A 287 4.52 -5.94 -9.20
N PRO A 288 3.78 -4.83 -9.03
CA PRO A 288 4.32 -3.58 -8.52
C PRO A 288 5.01 -3.78 -7.18
N ARG A 289 6.33 -4.00 -7.25
CA ARG A 289 7.21 -3.87 -6.10
C ARG A 289 7.03 -2.43 -5.67
N TYR A 290 6.84 -2.26 -4.37
CA TYR A 290 6.90 -0.94 -3.75
C TYR A 290 8.14 -0.16 -4.22
N CYS A 291 9.24 -0.89 -4.48
CA CYS A 291 10.50 -0.39 -4.97
C CYS A 291 10.83 -0.87 -6.39
N PRO A 292 11.10 0.04 -7.34
CA PRO A 292 11.67 -0.30 -8.65
C PRO A 292 12.98 -1.07 -8.53
N ALA A 293 13.36 -1.77 -9.60
CA ALA A 293 14.67 -2.40 -9.68
C ALA A 293 15.80 -1.36 -9.58
N PRO A 294 16.89 -1.64 -8.83
CA PRO A 294 18.05 -0.76 -8.80
C PRO A 294 18.69 -0.55 -10.18
N VAL A 295 19.23 0.64 -10.40
CA VAL A 295 20.04 1.03 -11.55
C VAL A 295 21.41 1.51 -11.07
N LYS A 296 22.41 1.45 -11.96
CA LYS A 296 23.75 1.94 -11.63
C LYS A 296 23.72 3.45 -11.38
N ASP A 297 24.27 3.87 -10.25
CA ASP A 297 24.30 5.27 -9.83
C ASP A 297 25.43 6.05 -10.53
N LYS A 298 25.27 7.38 -10.67
CA LYS A 298 26.31 8.28 -11.19
C LYS A 298 27.17 8.76 -10.02
N TYR A 299 28.37 8.19 -9.88
CA TYR A 299 29.28 8.49 -8.78
C TYR A 299 29.63 9.98 -8.66
N GLY A 300 29.26 10.62 -7.55
CA GLY A 300 29.71 11.99 -7.22
C GLY A 300 31.10 12.07 -6.58
N GLY A 301 31.52 11.05 -5.81
CA GLY A 301 32.78 11.06 -5.04
C GLY A 301 33.71 9.87 -5.29
N GLY A 302 33.35 8.95 -6.19
CA GLY A 302 34.03 7.66 -6.37
C GLY A 302 33.56 6.57 -5.39
N PRO A 303 33.94 5.30 -5.63
CA PRO A 303 33.46 4.15 -4.86
C PRO A 303 33.90 4.16 -3.39
N ASP A 304 35.11 4.65 -3.10
CA ASP A 304 35.68 4.63 -1.74
C ASP A 304 35.44 5.94 -0.96
N SER A 305 34.48 6.74 -1.39
CA SER A 305 34.19 8.03 -0.74
C SER A 305 33.45 7.84 0.59
N VAL A 306 33.71 8.74 1.54
CA VAL A 306 32.96 8.82 2.80
C VAL A 306 31.46 9.02 2.53
N ALA A 307 31.10 9.71 1.43
CA ALA A 307 29.72 9.84 0.99
C ALA A 307 29.10 8.49 0.64
N ARG A 308 29.78 7.63 -0.14
CA ARG A 308 29.30 6.28 -0.49
C ARG A 308 29.19 5.39 0.76
N ALA A 309 30.18 5.42 1.64
CA ALA A 309 30.12 4.64 2.87
C ALA A 309 28.96 5.06 3.80
N TYR A 310 28.60 6.35 3.80
CA TYR A 310 27.41 6.82 4.51
C TYR A 310 26.11 6.37 3.85
N GLU A 311 26.02 6.47 2.52
CA GLU A 311 24.90 5.98 1.75
C GLU A 311 24.63 4.49 2.00
N ASP A 312 25.68 3.67 1.98
CA ASP A 312 25.60 2.23 2.30
C ASP A 312 25.12 1.98 3.74
N GLN A 313 25.52 2.82 4.70
CA GLN A 313 25.01 2.76 6.07
C GLN A 313 23.50 3.05 6.12
N VAL A 314 23.03 4.08 5.39
CA VAL A 314 21.59 4.41 5.30
C VAL A 314 20.82 3.26 4.67
N LYS A 315 21.31 2.69 3.56
CA LYS A 315 20.70 1.55 2.87
C LYS A 315 20.50 0.35 3.81
N HIS A 316 21.55 -0.04 4.54
CA HIS A 316 21.45 -1.13 5.53
C HIS A 316 20.53 -0.80 6.71
N PHE A 317 20.44 0.48 7.11
CA PHE A 317 19.51 0.89 8.15
C PHE A 317 18.05 0.80 7.68
N VAL A 318 17.76 1.18 6.43
CA VAL A 318 16.43 1.14 5.85
C VAL A 318 15.99 -0.29 5.53
N ASN A 319 16.87 -1.08 4.90
CA ASN A 319 16.62 -2.42 4.39
C ASN A 319 17.72 -3.39 4.88
N PRO A 320 17.67 -3.88 6.14
CA PRO A 320 18.76 -4.65 6.73
C PRO A 320 19.03 -6.01 6.07
N GLU A 321 18.01 -6.64 5.48
CA GLU A 321 18.14 -7.96 4.87
C GLU A 321 18.55 -7.90 3.38
N ALA A 322 18.16 -6.84 2.68
CA ALA A 322 18.35 -6.70 1.24
C ALA A 322 18.47 -5.22 0.84
N PRO A 323 19.55 -4.51 1.24
CA PRO A 323 19.75 -3.12 0.84
C PRO A 323 20.04 -3.01 -0.66
N THR A 324 19.73 -1.85 -1.25
CA THR A 324 20.23 -1.53 -2.60
C THR A 324 21.76 -1.63 -2.61
N PRO A 325 22.39 -2.35 -3.56
CA PRO A 325 23.84 -2.54 -3.56
C PRO A 325 24.64 -1.23 -3.60
N SER A 326 25.88 -1.25 -3.09
CA SER A 326 26.77 -0.09 -3.16
C SER A 326 27.05 0.31 -4.60
N GLY A 327 26.95 1.60 -4.92
CA GLY A 327 27.08 2.11 -6.29
C GLY A 327 25.82 1.96 -7.16
N TRP A 328 24.70 1.53 -6.57
CA TRP A 328 23.39 1.45 -7.21
C TRP A 328 22.40 2.38 -6.52
N ALA A 329 21.36 2.78 -7.25
CA ALA A 329 20.29 3.66 -6.82
C ALA A 329 18.96 3.12 -7.36
N VAL A 330 17.84 3.63 -6.86
CA VAL A 330 16.51 3.38 -7.45
C VAL A 330 16.14 4.58 -8.32
N ALA A 331 15.62 4.35 -9.52
CA ALA A 331 15.27 5.41 -10.46
C ALA A 331 13.76 5.45 -10.75
N LEU A 332 13.22 6.65 -10.81
CA LEU A 332 11.85 6.93 -11.24
C LEU A 332 11.84 7.80 -12.50
N PRO A 333 10.83 7.65 -13.37
CA PRO A 333 10.64 8.56 -14.50
C PRO A 333 10.56 10.01 -14.01
N ASN A 334 11.29 10.90 -14.68
CA ASN A 334 11.23 12.33 -14.41
C ASN A 334 10.17 12.97 -15.32
N PRO A 335 9.06 13.50 -14.77
CA PRO A 335 8.01 14.08 -15.60
C PRO A 335 8.46 15.32 -16.39
N GLY A 336 9.48 16.03 -15.91
CA GLY A 336 10.05 17.18 -16.60
C GLY A 336 11.10 16.82 -17.66
N ASN A 337 11.65 15.60 -17.62
CA ASN A 337 12.64 15.14 -18.60
C ASN A 337 12.78 13.60 -18.58
N ILE A 338 12.03 12.91 -19.44
CA ILE A 338 11.97 11.44 -19.50
C ILE A 338 13.36 10.81 -19.74
N ALA A 339 14.28 11.51 -20.42
CA ALA A 339 15.64 11.02 -20.68
C ALA A 339 16.57 11.08 -19.46
N MET A 340 16.19 11.81 -18.41
CA MET A 340 16.97 11.96 -17.17
C MET A 340 16.14 11.53 -15.97
N PRO A 341 16.10 10.22 -15.63
CA PRO A 341 15.33 9.75 -14.50
C PRO A 341 15.80 10.39 -13.18
N VAL A 342 14.89 10.49 -12.22
CA VAL A 342 15.22 10.95 -10.87
C VAL A 342 15.68 9.76 -10.05
N THR A 343 16.88 9.84 -9.50
CA THR A 343 17.45 8.80 -8.66
C THR A 343 17.21 9.07 -7.19
N PHE A 344 17.16 7.99 -6.44
CA PHE A 344 17.09 7.89 -4.99
C PHE A 344 18.09 6.82 -4.56
N ASP A 345 18.79 7.01 -3.45
CA ASP A 345 19.83 6.08 -3.02
C ASP A 345 19.26 4.70 -2.65
N ASP A 346 18.05 4.66 -2.10
CA ASP A 346 17.36 3.40 -1.79
C ASP A 346 15.84 3.55 -1.91
N CYS A 347 15.12 2.45 -1.73
CA CYS A 347 13.69 2.44 -1.52
C CYS A 347 13.32 1.42 -0.44
N ARG A 348 12.51 1.83 0.54
CA ARG A 348 12.10 0.96 1.65
C ARG A 348 11.16 -0.13 1.17
N HIS A 349 11.62 -1.38 1.17
CA HIS A 349 10.88 -2.51 0.57
C HIS A 349 9.48 -2.74 1.17
N SER A 350 9.28 -2.43 2.44
CA SER A 350 8.01 -2.64 3.13
C SER A 350 6.92 -1.63 2.82
N THR A 351 7.27 -0.44 2.30
CA THR A 351 6.32 0.70 2.14
C THR A 351 6.42 1.39 0.79
N GLY A 352 7.57 1.31 0.12
CA GLY A 352 7.83 2.04 -1.12
C GLY A 352 8.30 3.48 -0.91
N ALA A 353 8.64 3.85 0.33
CA ALA A 353 9.24 5.14 0.63
C ALA A 353 10.59 5.29 -0.11
N MET A 354 10.77 6.41 -0.79
CA MET A 354 11.97 6.70 -1.57
C MET A 354 13.02 7.39 -0.69
N ILE A 355 14.26 6.92 -0.71
CA ILE A 355 15.28 7.28 0.27
C ILE A 355 16.42 8.06 -0.38
N GLU A 356 16.83 9.15 0.26
CA GLU A 356 18.02 9.93 -0.09
C GLU A 356 18.96 10.00 1.12
N ALA A 357 20.26 9.88 0.89
CA ALA A 357 21.32 9.95 1.88
C ALA A 357 22.24 11.15 1.61
N LYS A 358 22.32 12.06 2.57
CA LYS A 358 23.25 13.21 2.56
C LYS A 358 24.41 12.94 3.51
N GLY A 359 25.52 12.52 2.94
CA GLY A 359 26.77 12.22 3.66
C GLY A 359 27.38 13.42 4.39
N PRO A 360 28.39 13.17 5.26
CA PRO A 360 28.95 14.19 6.15
C PRO A 360 29.63 15.37 5.42
N THR A 361 30.07 15.14 4.18
CA THR A 361 30.64 16.19 3.33
C THR A 361 29.64 17.29 2.93
N PHE A 362 28.34 17.05 3.11
CA PHE A 362 27.30 18.03 2.81
C PHE A 362 27.34 19.22 3.78
N THR A 363 27.64 18.99 5.06
CA THR A 363 27.84 20.08 6.05
C THR A 363 29.03 20.96 5.65
N ASP A 364 30.13 20.35 5.22
CA ASP A 364 31.31 21.09 4.74
C ASP A 364 31.04 21.86 3.45
N LEU A 365 30.16 21.33 2.59
CA LEU A 365 29.67 22.05 1.41
C LEU A 365 28.89 23.30 1.82
N LEU A 366 27.93 23.17 2.76
CA LEU A 366 27.14 24.30 3.27
C LEU A 366 28.03 25.37 3.90
N ARG A 367 28.96 24.97 4.77
CA ARG A 367 29.88 25.90 5.44
C ARG A 367 30.80 26.63 4.45
N ARG A 368 31.32 25.94 3.43
CA ARG A 368 32.11 26.57 2.36
C ARG A 368 31.28 27.52 1.51
N ALA A 369 30.05 27.15 1.18
CA ALA A 369 29.15 27.98 0.39
C ALA A 369 28.75 29.26 1.14
N ALA A 370 28.52 29.16 2.46
CA ALA A 370 28.25 30.31 3.33
C ALA A 370 29.42 31.32 3.34
N LYS A 371 30.67 30.84 3.35
CA LYS A 371 31.88 31.71 3.31
C LYS A 371 32.10 32.40 1.97
N SER A 372 31.60 31.83 0.88
CA SER A 372 31.93 32.24 -0.49
C SER A 372 30.80 32.99 -1.22
N LYS A 373 29.73 33.37 -0.50
CA LYS A 373 28.49 33.94 -1.09
C LYS A 373 27.83 33.03 -2.14
N PHE A 374 28.18 31.74 -2.21
CA PHE A 374 27.58 30.74 -3.10
C PHE A 374 26.52 29.87 -2.41
N LEU A 375 26.10 30.23 -1.19
CA LEU A 375 25.08 29.49 -0.44
C LEU A 375 23.79 29.33 -1.26
N ASP A 376 23.37 30.39 -1.95
CA ASP A 376 22.20 30.37 -2.83
C ASP A 376 22.30 29.30 -3.93
N SER A 377 23.51 29.00 -4.42
CA SER A 377 23.70 27.95 -5.43
C SER A 377 23.51 26.55 -4.85
N VAL A 378 23.95 26.31 -3.62
CA VAL A 378 23.75 25.02 -2.94
C VAL A 378 22.28 24.85 -2.61
N ASP A 379 21.64 25.87 -2.04
CA ASP A 379 20.21 25.87 -1.72
C ASP A 379 19.35 25.64 -2.97
N GLN A 380 19.63 26.33 -4.07
CA GLN A 380 18.94 26.12 -5.34
C GLN A 380 19.10 24.70 -5.89
N LYS A 381 20.30 24.11 -5.79
CA LYS A 381 20.52 22.71 -6.22
C LYS A 381 19.75 21.74 -5.34
N THR A 382 19.75 21.94 -4.03
CA THR A 382 19.00 21.12 -3.06
C THR A 382 17.49 21.21 -3.31
N LEU A 383 16.96 22.42 -3.50
CA LEU A 383 15.55 22.64 -3.83
C LEU A 383 15.17 22.00 -5.15
N LYS A 384 16.01 22.16 -6.19
CA LYS A 384 15.78 21.55 -7.50
C LYS A 384 15.74 20.02 -7.40
N GLN A 385 16.64 19.41 -6.63
CA GLN A 385 16.62 17.97 -6.39
C GLN A 385 15.32 17.55 -5.69
N ALA A 386 14.95 18.24 -4.60
CA ALA A 386 13.73 17.96 -3.84
C ALA A 386 12.47 18.05 -4.72
N LEU A 387 12.33 19.10 -5.53
CA LEU A 387 11.19 19.28 -6.43
C LEU A 387 11.10 18.17 -7.48
N ASN A 388 12.24 17.78 -8.08
CA ASN A 388 12.27 16.67 -9.03
C ASN A 388 11.85 15.35 -8.37
N GLN A 389 12.32 15.11 -7.15
CA GLN A 389 11.96 13.92 -6.37
C GLN A 389 10.47 13.91 -6.00
N ILE A 390 9.91 15.03 -5.54
CA ILE A 390 8.46 15.15 -5.26
C ILE A 390 7.63 14.86 -6.51
N ALA A 391 8.02 15.42 -7.66
CA ALA A 391 7.32 15.20 -8.92
C ALA A 391 7.40 13.74 -9.40
N ALA A 392 8.57 13.11 -9.27
CA ALA A 392 8.80 11.73 -9.71
C ALA A 392 8.18 10.68 -8.78
N ALA A 393 8.17 10.92 -7.46
CA ALA A 393 7.67 9.99 -6.46
C ALA A 393 6.13 9.83 -6.47
N GLY A 394 5.40 10.77 -7.08
CA GLY A 394 3.95 10.72 -7.17
C GLY A 394 3.29 10.81 -5.80
N SER A 395 2.74 9.70 -5.30
CA SER A 395 2.16 9.61 -3.95
C SER A 395 3.05 8.92 -2.93
N ARG A 396 4.27 8.49 -3.32
CA ARG A 396 5.19 7.81 -2.41
C ARG A 396 5.79 8.80 -1.41
N GLU A 397 6.02 8.33 -0.20
CA GLU A 397 6.78 9.06 0.81
C GLU A 397 8.23 9.23 0.36
N ILE A 398 8.85 10.34 0.77
CA ILE A 398 10.26 10.62 0.51
C ILE A 398 10.93 10.88 1.86
N GLN A 399 12.04 10.19 2.11
CA GLN A 399 12.81 10.32 3.35
C GLN A 399 14.26 10.71 3.02
N TRP A 400 14.72 11.81 3.61
CA TRP A 400 16.10 12.28 3.49
C TRP A 400 16.84 12.06 4.80
N TYR A 401 17.91 11.26 4.76
CA TYR A 401 18.77 10.97 5.89
C TYR A 401 20.04 11.82 5.81
N PHE A 402 20.37 12.52 6.89
CA PHE A 402 21.57 13.33 7.00
C PHE A 402 22.54 12.77 8.03
N ALA A 403 23.82 12.78 7.67
CA ALA A 403 24.90 12.36 8.56
C ALA A 403 25.12 13.34 9.72
N ASP A 404 24.81 14.62 9.52
CA ASP A 404 25.00 15.68 10.51
C ASP A 404 23.70 16.44 10.77
N ALA A 405 23.44 16.72 12.04
CA ALA A 405 22.24 17.45 12.47
C ALA A 405 22.21 18.89 11.92
N GLU A 406 23.36 19.57 11.81
CA GLU A 406 23.46 20.93 11.27
C GLU A 406 22.93 21.02 9.82
N ALA A 407 23.34 20.07 8.97
CA ALA A 407 22.85 19.99 7.60
C ALA A 407 21.35 19.70 7.53
N ALA A 408 20.85 18.80 8.38
CA ALA A 408 19.42 18.49 8.45
C ALA A 408 18.59 19.72 8.84
N GLU A 409 19.01 20.46 9.85
CA GLU A 409 18.34 21.69 10.28
C GLU A 409 18.37 22.79 9.22
N HIS A 410 19.50 22.95 8.52
CA HIS A 410 19.60 23.87 7.38
C HIS A 410 18.56 23.52 6.31
N VAL A 411 18.46 22.25 5.90
CA VAL A 411 17.50 21.83 4.87
C VAL A 411 16.05 21.89 5.36
N ARG A 412 15.76 21.59 6.63
CA ARG A 412 14.44 21.81 7.23
C ARG A 412 14.04 23.29 7.15
N SER A 413 14.95 24.18 7.54
CA SER A 413 14.73 25.63 7.46
C SER A 413 14.53 26.09 6.02
N LEU A 414 15.29 25.54 5.08
CA LEU A 414 15.13 25.79 3.66
C LEU A 414 13.75 25.35 3.17
N PHE A 415 13.33 24.12 3.45
CA PHE A 415 12.03 23.58 3.00
C PHE A 415 10.83 24.31 3.62
N LYS A 416 10.94 24.81 4.87
CA LYS A 416 9.87 25.63 5.48
C LYS A 416 9.56 26.91 4.70
N LYS A 417 10.49 27.41 3.87
CA LYS A 417 10.28 28.60 3.02
C LYS A 417 9.49 28.29 1.75
N PHE A 418 9.25 27.02 1.43
CA PHE A 418 8.56 26.58 0.21
C PHE A 418 7.35 25.73 0.59
N GLU A 419 6.17 26.22 0.20
CA GLU A 419 4.88 25.59 0.51
C GLU A 419 4.86 24.11 0.07
N GLY A 420 4.38 23.24 0.96
CA GLY A 420 4.23 21.81 0.71
C GLY A 420 5.51 20.97 0.77
N MET A 421 6.72 21.53 0.79
CA MET A 421 7.94 20.68 0.81
C MET A 421 8.07 19.86 2.10
N SER A 422 7.88 20.50 3.27
CA SER A 422 8.00 19.82 4.57
C SER A 422 6.92 18.76 4.81
N GLU A 423 5.84 18.77 4.04
CA GLU A 423 4.77 17.75 4.09
C GLU A 423 5.05 16.56 3.18
N ARG A 424 6.01 16.71 2.26
CA ARG A 424 6.31 15.74 1.20
C ARG A 424 7.65 15.02 1.37
N ILE A 425 8.59 15.63 2.09
CA ILE A 425 9.90 15.06 2.39
C ILE A 425 10.13 15.08 3.91
N GLU A 426 10.24 13.89 4.49
CA GLU A 426 10.60 13.74 5.89
C GLU A 426 12.13 13.73 6.03
N ILE A 427 12.65 14.51 6.98
CA ILE A 427 14.09 14.65 7.19
C ILE A 427 14.48 13.95 8.49
N PHE A 428 15.45 13.04 8.41
CA PHE A 428 16.01 12.28 9.52
C PHE A 428 17.50 12.61 9.71
N VAL A 429 17.97 12.46 10.95
CA VAL A 429 19.40 12.48 11.27
C VAL A 429 19.81 11.07 11.64
N LEU A 430 20.74 10.50 10.87
CA LEU A 430 21.37 9.22 11.16
C LEU A 430 22.89 9.44 11.16
N PRO A 431 23.53 9.56 12.34
CA PRO A 431 24.96 9.86 12.41
C PRO A 431 25.82 8.82 11.70
N TYR A 432 26.83 9.26 10.93
CA TYR A 432 27.81 8.36 10.30
C TYR A 432 28.70 7.72 11.37
N LYS A 433 28.81 6.38 11.35
CA LYS A 433 29.60 5.59 12.32
C LYS A 433 31.02 5.27 11.85
N GLY A 434 31.34 5.52 10.58
CA GLY A 434 32.67 5.26 10.03
C GLY A 434 33.70 6.35 10.36
N PRO A 435 34.96 6.13 10.01
CA PRO A 435 36.03 7.10 10.23
C PRO A 435 35.76 8.39 9.47
N ARG A 436 35.80 9.54 10.17
CA ARG A 436 35.85 10.86 9.55
C ARG A 436 37.30 11.11 9.14
N ARG A 437 37.56 11.22 7.84
CA ARG A 437 38.89 11.56 7.32
C ARG A 437 39.15 13.05 7.44
#